data_AF-A0A0S7YYS4-F1
#
_entry.id   AF-A0A0S7YYS4-F1
#
_cell.length_a   1.000
_cell.length_b   1.000
_cell.length_c   1.000
_cell.angle_alpha   90.00
_cell.angle_beta   90.00
_cell.angle_gamma   90.00
#
_symmetry.space_group_name_H-M   'P 1'
#
loop_
_entity.id
_entity.type
_entity.pdbx_description
1 polymer ?
#
loop_
_entity_poly.entity_id
_entity_poly.type
_entity_poly.pdbx_seq_one_letter_code
_entity_poly.pdbx_strand_id
1 'polypeptide(L)'
;MFEFLFGAGFALLAVAAGVTIHLRRRDAYARVPVVDDAVIEQIIERGEIYVEDDEPLDLDVIEDEEERFWSESWDEPSGDW
;
A
#
# COMPACT_ATOMS: atom_id res chain seq x y z
N MET A 1 -44.04 7.40 -10.32
CA MET A 1 -43.54 6.81 -9.06
C MET A 1 -42.33 5.91 -9.30
N PHE A 2 -42.39 4.98 -10.27
CA PHE A 2 -41.27 4.11 -10.66
C PHE A 2 -40.00 4.88 -11.08
N GLU A 3 -40.11 5.90 -11.93
CA GLU A 3 -38.97 6.71 -12.40
C GLU A 3 -38.26 7.46 -11.27
N PHE A 4 -39.00 7.93 -10.27
CA PHE A 4 -38.44 8.60 -9.09
C PHE A 4 -37.69 7.62 -8.19
N LEU A 5 -38.21 6.41 -8.00
CA LEU A 5 -37.55 5.36 -7.22
C LEU A 5 -36.29 4.86 -7.95
N PHE A 6 -36.36 4.73 -9.27
CA PHE A 6 -35.23 4.36 -10.12
C PHE A 6 -34.12 5.42 -10.08
N GLY A 7 -34.47 6.70 -10.22
CA GLY A 7 -33.54 7.81 -10.12
C GLY A 7 -32.89 7.93 -8.73
N ALA A 8 -33.67 7.73 -7.67
CA ALA A 8 -33.16 7.74 -6.30
C ALA A 8 -32.17 6.59 -6.05
N GLY A 9 -32.48 5.39 -6.54
CA GLY A 9 -31.58 4.24 -6.47
C GLY A 9 -30.26 4.49 -7.21
N PHE A 10 -30.33 5.05 -8.42
CA PHE A 10 -29.14 5.38 -9.20
C PHE A 10 -28.27 6.46 -8.52
N ALA A 11 -28.89 7.49 -7.95
CA ALA A 11 -28.17 8.53 -7.21
C ALA A 11 -27.43 7.95 -5.99
N LEU A 12 -28.07 7.03 -5.26
CA LEU A 12 -27.47 6.36 -4.11
C LEU A 12 -26.28 5.48 -4.52
N LEU A 13 -26.42 4.79 -5.66
CA LEU A 13 -25.36 3.96 -6.26
C LEU A 13 -24.17 4.81 -6.72
N ALA A 14 -24.43 5.96 -7.34
CA ALA A 14 -23.40 6.91 -7.76
C ALA A 14 -22.63 7.50 -6.57
N VAL A 15 -23.33 7.84 -5.48
CA VAL A 15 -22.70 8.32 -4.23
C VAL A 15 -21.84 7.21 -3.60
N ALA A 16 -22.37 5.99 -3.48
CA ALA A 16 -21.63 4.86 -2.92
C ALA A 16 -20.37 4.53 -3.75
N ALA A 17 -20.48 4.53 -5.07
CA ALA A 17 -19.35 4.34 -5.98
C ALA A 17 -18.31 5.47 -5.84
N GLY A 18 -18.77 6.72 -5.75
CA GLY A 18 -17.91 7.88 -5.53
C GLY A 18 -17.13 7.81 -4.22
N VAL A 19 -17.80 7.47 -3.12
CA VAL A 19 -17.17 7.28 -1.80
C VAL A 19 -16.15 6.14 -1.84
N THR A 20 -16.49 5.01 -2.45
CA THR A 20 -15.60 3.85 -2.56
C THR A 20 -14.34 4.18 -3.36
N ILE A 21 -14.48 4.87 -4.50
CA ILE A 21 -13.34 5.31 -5.32
C ILE A 21 -12.50 6.34 -4.58
N HIS A 22 -13.12 7.25 -3.81
CA HIS A 22 -12.41 8.26 -3.05
C HIS A 22 -11.56 7.65 -1.92
N LEU A 23 -12.12 6.71 -1.16
CA LEU A 23 -11.40 5.98 -0.11
C LEU A 23 -10.24 5.17 -0.71
N ARG A 24 -10.51 4.42 -1.77
CA ARG A 24 -9.49 3.60 -2.44
C ARG A 24 -8.37 4.43 -3.08
N ARG A 25 -8.68 5.65 -3.54
CA ARG A 25 -7.68 6.63 -3.98
C ARG A 25 -6.89 7.19 -2.82
N ARG A 26 -7.52 7.49 -1.68
CA ARG A 26 -6.81 7.93 -0.47
C ARG A 26 -5.77 6.89 -0.05
N ASP A 27 -6.10 5.61 -0.07
CA ASP A 27 -5.16 4.53 0.28
C ASP A 27 -4.05 4.31 -0.77
N ALA A 28 -4.30 4.70 -2.01
CA ALA A 28 -3.30 4.66 -3.09
C ALA A 28 -2.37 5.88 -3.04
N TYR A 29 -2.87 7.06 -2.69
CA TYR A 29 -2.06 8.28 -2.49
C TYR A 29 -1.38 8.31 -1.11
N ALA A 30 -1.83 7.52 -0.14
CA ALA A 30 -1.09 7.25 1.09
C ALA A 30 0.16 6.38 0.84
N ARG A 31 0.23 5.68 -0.31
CA ARG A 31 1.39 4.90 -0.77
C ARG A 31 2.32 5.69 -1.68
N VAL A 32 2.45 7.01 -1.47
CA VAL A 32 3.59 7.74 -2.02
C VAL A 32 4.83 7.21 -1.27
N PRO A 33 5.86 6.68 -1.96
CA PRO A 33 7.05 6.19 -1.27
C PRO A 33 7.68 7.34 -0.49
N VAL A 34 7.71 7.19 0.84
CA VAL A 34 8.24 8.15 1.83
C VAL A 34 9.77 8.07 1.87
N VAL A 35 10.41 8.02 0.70
CA VAL A 35 11.86 7.95 0.59
C VAL A 35 12.29 9.05 -0.38
N ASP A 36 12.61 10.20 0.20
CA ASP A 36 13.26 11.30 -0.50
C ASP A 36 14.78 11.28 -0.27
N ASP A 37 15.50 12.19 -0.93
CA ASP A 37 16.96 12.25 -0.85
C ASP A 37 17.48 12.47 0.57
N ALA A 38 16.70 13.14 1.44
CA ALA A 38 17.07 13.35 2.84
C ALA A 38 16.91 12.08 3.68
N VAL A 39 15.92 11.25 3.36
CA VAL A 39 15.79 9.91 3.96
C VAL A 39 16.95 9.01 3.50
N ILE A 40 17.33 9.08 2.22
CA ILE A 40 18.48 8.32 1.68
C ILE A 40 19.77 8.69 2.39
N GLU A 41 20.03 9.99 2.60
CA GLU A 41 21.23 10.46 3.28
C GLU A 41 21.30 9.94 4.74
N GLN A 42 20.16 9.90 5.44
CA GLN A 42 20.07 9.32 6.78
C GLN A 42 20.36 7.81 6.79
N ILE A 43 19.87 7.06 5.81
CA ILE A 43 20.20 5.62 5.68
C ILE A 43 21.71 5.45 5.46
N ILE A 44 22.31 6.26 4.58
CA ILE A 44 23.75 6.16 4.28
C ILE A 44 24.58 6.49 5.52
N GLU A 45 24.22 7.53 6.26
CA GLU A 45 24.99 7.98 7.42
C GLU A 45 24.81 7.07 8.64
N ARG A 46 23.57 6.63 8.92
CA ARG A 46 23.20 5.98 10.18
C ARG A 46 22.94 4.48 10.03
N GLY A 47 22.67 4.00 8.82
CA GLY A 47 22.29 2.62 8.53
C GLY A 47 20.83 2.29 8.89
N GLU A 48 20.07 3.26 9.40
CA GLU A 48 18.69 3.09 9.85
C GLU A 48 17.92 4.42 9.74
N ILE A 49 16.61 4.32 9.58
CA ILE A 49 15.68 5.43 9.64
C ILE A 49 14.54 5.09 10.58
N TYR A 50 13.99 6.12 11.24
CA TYR A 50 12.79 5.97 12.03
C TYR A 50 11.62 6.53 11.22
N VAL A 51 10.61 5.70 10.97
CA VAL A 51 9.39 6.10 10.28
C VAL A 51 8.30 6.24 11.34
N GLU A 52 7.59 7.36 11.33
CA GLU A 52 6.39 7.57 12.14
C GLU A 52 5.23 6.78 11.53
N ASP A 53 5.31 5.46 11.56
CA ASP A 53 4.15 4.60 11.33
C ASP A 53 3.59 4.20 12.69
N ASP A 54 2.36 4.62 12.96
CA ASP A 54 1.72 4.46 14.28
C ASP A 54 1.20 3.02 14.49
N GLU A 55 1.13 2.21 13.44
CA GLU A 55 0.63 0.85 13.48
C GLU A 55 1.80 -0.16 13.56
N PRO A 56 1.81 -1.05 14.56
CA PRO A 56 2.84 -2.09 14.64
C PRO A 56 2.77 -3.00 13.40
N LEU A 57 3.93 -3.43 12.91
CA LEU A 57 4.02 -4.37 11.80
C LEU A 57 3.24 -5.66 12.12
N ASP A 58 2.47 -6.13 11.15
CA ASP A 58 1.73 -7.39 11.23
C ASP A 58 2.69 -8.56 11.02
N LEU A 59 2.96 -9.31 12.09
CA LEU A 59 3.91 -10.43 12.08
C LEU A 59 3.39 -11.62 11.27
N ASP A 60 2.08 -11.84 11.21
CA ASP A 60 1.49 -12.97 10.49
C ASP A 60 1.67 -12.75 8.97
N VAL A 61 1.47 -11.51 8.51
CA VAL A 61 1.72 -11.13 7.11
C VAL A 61 3.19 -11.27 6.73
N ILE A 62 4.11 -10.95 7.65
CA ILE A 62 5.54 -11.11 7.42
C ILE A 62 5.90 -12.59 7.27
N GLU A 63 5.39 -13.46 8.15
CA GLU A 63 5.67 -14.89 8.09
C GLU A 63 5.17 -15.53 6.78
N ASP A 64 3.94 -15.21 6.38
CA ASP A 64 3.36 -15.67 5.10
C ASP A 64 4.20 -15.24 3.89
N GLU A 65 4.69 -14.00 3.90
CA GLU A 65 5.49 -13.44 2.82
C GLU A 65 6.91 -14.02 2.79
N GLU A 66 7.52 -14.27 3.96
CA GLU A 66 8.79 -14.98 4.06
C GLU A 66 8.68 -16.40 3.52
N GLU A 67 7.65 -17.16 3.91
CA GLU A 67 7.43 -18.50 3.37
C GLU A 67 7.29 -18.47 1.84
N ARG A 68 6.53 -17.51 1.32
CA ARG A 68 6.39 -17.30 -0.12
C ARG A 68 7.74 -17.00 -0.78
N PHE A 69 8.48 -16.02 -0.28
CA PHE A 69 9.78 -15.60 -0.80
C PHE A 69 10.78 -16.77 -0.83
N TRP A 70 10.86 -17.55 0.25
CA TRP A 70 11.80 -18.67 0.35
C TRP A 70 11.36 -19.90 -0.46
N SER A 71 10.09 -20.01 -0.83
CA SER A 71 9.59 -21.06 -1.72
C SER A 71 9.92 -20.82 -3.20
N GLU A 72 10.28 -19.59 -3.57
CA GLU A 72 10.59 -19.22 -4.95
C GLU A 72 11.99 -19.69 -5.39
N SER A 73 12.15 -19.90 -6.70
CA SER A 73 13.47 -20.19 -7.28
C SER A 73 14.21 -18.88 -7.53
N TRP A 74 15.36 -18.72 -6.89
CA TRP A 74 16.23 -17.56 -7.05
C TRP A 74 17.37 -17.85 -8.03
N ASP A 75 17.67 -16.87 -8.88
CA ASP A 75 18.83 -16.94 -9.76
C ASP A 75 20.12 -16.99 -8.94
N GLU A 76 21.10 -17.74 -9.42
CA GLU A 76 22.41 -17.79 -8.79
C GLU A 76 23.07 -16.40 -8.91
N PRO A 77 23.60 -15.84 -7.81
CA PRO A 77 24.17 -14.51 -7.86
C PRO A 77 25.34 -14.47 -8.84
N SER A 78 25.32 -13.49 -9.74
CA SER A 78 26.42 -13.24 -10.67
C SER A 78 27.65 -12.86 -9.86
N GLY A 79 28.59 -13.80 -9.69
CA GLY A 79 29.77 -13.68 -8.83
C GLY A 79 30.83 -12.65 -9.26
N ASP A 80 30.43 -11.55 -9.89
CA ASP A 80 31.26 -10.37 -10.12
C ASP A 80 31.24 -9.50 -8.86
N TRP A 81 32.08 -9.86 -7.88
CA TRP A 81 32.38 -9.04 -6.70
C TRP A 81 33.84 -8.62 -6.69
#